data_AF-A0A434CPZ7-F1
#
_entry.id   AF-A0A434CPZ7-F1
#
_cell.length_a   1.000
_cell.length_b   1.000
_cell.length_c   1.000
_cell.angle_alpha   90.00
_cell.angle_beta   90.00
_cell.angle_gamma   90.00
#
_symmetry.space_group_name_H-M   'P 1'
#
loop_
_entity.id
_entity.type
_entity.pdbx_description
1 polymer ?
#
loop_
_entity_poly.entity_id
_entity_poly.type
_entity_poly.pdbx_seq_one_letter_code
_entity_poly.pdbx_strand_id
1 'polypeptide(L)' 'MAETDTRKTIVLTGASRGIGHATVKRFSREGWRVITCSRQAFAEDCPWPAGPEDHIKVDLADQEDVG' A
#
# COMPACT_ATOMS: atom_id res chain seq x y z
N MET A 1 -16.12 23.86 4.03
CA MET A 1 -15.05 23.60 5.01
C MET A 1 -14.75 22.13 4.87
N ALA A 2 -13.65 21.75 4.22
CA ALA A 2 -13.36 20.34 3.99
C ALA A 2 -13.06 19.70 5.35
N GLU A 3 -13.94 18.83 5.82
CA GLU A 3 -13.62 17.93 6.93
C GLU A 3 -12.39 17.15 6.49
N THR A 4 -11.25 17.43 7.12
CA THR A 4 -10.05 16.61 6.93
C THR A 4 -10.43 15.22 7.43
N ASP A 5 -10.81 14.33 6.51
CA ASP A 5 -11.01 12.92 6.79
C ASP A 5 -9.70 12.43 7.44
N THR A 6 -9.70 12.30 8.77
CA THR A 6 -8.50 11.99 9.58
C THR A 6 -8.15 10.51 9.48
N ARG A 7 -8.41 9.92 8.31
CA ARG A 7 -8.06 8.54 8.01
C ARG A 7 -6.55 8.42 8.05
N LYS A 8 -6.06 7.72 9.07
CA LYS A 8 -4.64 7.46 9.25
C LYS A 8 -4.10 6.74 8.02
N THR A 9 -2.97 7.22 7.51
CA THR A 9 -2.34 6.69 6.30
C THR A 9 -1.00 6.06 6.66
N ILE A 10 -0.72 4.89 6.09
CA ILE A 10 0.57 4.19 6.23
C ILE A 10 1.10 3.83 4.85
N VAL A 11 2.39 4.08 4.62
CA VAL A 11 3.13 3.59 3.46
C VAL A 11 3.86 2.32 3.88
N LEU A 12 3.66 1.24 3.13
CA LEU A 12 4.21 -0.07 3.44
C LEU A 12 5.00 -0.63 2.26
N THR A 13 6.29 -0.81 2.47
CA THR A 13 7.20 -1.45 1.52
C THR A 13 7.17 -2.97 1.71
N GLY A 14 7.39 -3.74 0.65
CA GLY A 14 7.43 -5.20 0.74
C GLY A 14 6.09 -5.85 1.10
N ALA A 15 4.97 -5.24 0.69
CA ALA A 15 3.61 -5.65 1.05
C ALA A 15 3.06 -6.87 0.28
N SER A 16 3.81 -7.42 -0.68
CA SER A 16 3.30 -8.46 -1.58
C SER A 16 3.10 -9.82 -0.91
N ARG A 17 3.90 -10.16 0.12
CA ARG A 17 3.84 -11.45 0.84
C ARG A 17 4.31 -11.34 2.30
N GLY A 18 4.17 -12.43 3.05
CA GLY A 18 4.72 -12.54 4.40
C GLY A 18 4.19 -11.47 5.38
N ILE A 19 5.10 -10.91 6.18
CA ILE A 19 4.79 -9.92 7.22
C ILE A 19 4.14 -8.68 6.63
N GLY A 20 4.67 -8.14 5.52
CA GLY A 20 4.11 -6.96 4.87
C GLY A 20 2.65 -7.18 4.47
N HIS A 21 2.35 -8.32 3.86
CA HIS A 21 0.98 -8.66 3.48
C HIS A 21 0.05 -8.81 4.70
N ALA A 22 0.53 -9.37 5.82
CA ALA A 22 -0.24 -9.43 7.07
C ALA A 22 -0.51 -8.03 7.65
N THR A 23 0.45 -7.12 7.55
CA THR A 23 0.35 -5.71 7.97
C THR A 23 -0.71 -4.96 7.15
N VAL A 24 -0.76 -5.13 5.82
CA VAL A 24 -1.83 -4.55 4.98
C VAL A 24 -3.20 -4.95 5.51
N LYS A 25 -3.41 -6.24 5.77
CA LYS A 25 -4.68 -6.75 6.30
C LYS A 25 -5.02 -6.12 7.66
N ARG A 26 -4.03 -6.04 8.55
CA ARG A 26 -4.19 -5.51 9.90
C ARG A 26 -4.66 -4.06 9.90
N PHE A 27 -4.03 -3.21 9.09
CA PHE A 27 -4.32 -1.78 9.04
C PHE A 27 -5.54 -1.46 8.17
N SER A 28 -5.77 -2.19 7.08
CA SER A 28 -6.98 -2.04 6.27
C SER A 28 -8.24 -2.35 7.10
N ARG A 29 -8.19 -3.37 7.98
CA ARG A 29 -9.28 -3.71 8.91
C ARG A 29 -9.55 -2.64 9.97
N GLU A 30 -8.55 -1.83 10.30
CA GLU A 30 -8.74 -0.67 11.18
C GLU A 30 -9.22 0.58 10.45
N GLY A 31 -9.51 0.47 9.14
CA GLY A 31 -9.94 1.60 8.33
C GLY A 31 -8.81 2.56 7.96
N TRP A 32 -7.54 2.17 8.11
CA TRP A 32 -6.43 3.00 7.64
C TRP A 32 -6.38 3.00 6.11
N ARG A 33 -5.83 4.07 5.54
CA ARG A 33 -5.41 4.07 4.14
C ARG A 33 -4.02 3.42 4.08
N VAL A 34 -3.89 2.36 3.29
CA VAL A 34 -2.64 1.59 3.21
C VAL A 34 -2.09 1.72 1.80
N ILE A 35 -1.00 2.48 1.66
CA ILE A 35 -0.28 2.65 0.39
C ILE A 35 0.82 1.60 0.35
N THR A 36 0.86 0.78 -0.70
CA THR A 36 1.81 -0.32 -0.83
C THR A 36 2.86 -0.05 -1.89
N CYS A 37 4.14 -0.28 -1.58
CA CYS A 37 5.25 -0.10 -2.52
C CYS A 37 5.93 -1.45 -2.78
N SER A 38 5.99 -1.87 -4.05
CA SER A 38 6.64 -3.14 -4.42
C SER A 38 7.10 -3.17 -5.87
N ARG A 39 8.04 -4.07 -6.19
CA ARG A 39 8.50 -4.30 -7.58
C ARG A 39 7.44 -4.94 -8.48
N GLN A 40 6.47 -5.62 -7.88
CA GLN A 40 5.40 -6.31 -8.60
C GLN A 40 4.29 -5.31 -8.88
N ALA A 41 3.63 -5.43 -10.04
CA ALA A 41 2.42 -4.67 -10.31
C ALA A 41 1.29 -5.10 -9.36
N PHE A 42 0.30 -4.23 -9.20
CA PHE A 42 -0.92 -4.56 -8.48
C PHE A 42 -1.60 -5.76 -9.16
N ALA A 43 -1.97 -6.77 -8.37
CA ALA A 43 -2.72 -7.89 -8.89
C ALA A 43 -4.21 -7.52 -8.99
N GLU A 44 -4.76 -7.45 -10.20
CA GLU A 44 -5.82 -8.40 -10.54
C GLU A 44 -6.89 -8.75 -9.49
N ASP A 45 -6.76 -10.00 -9.10
CA ASP A 45 -7.41 -10.74 -8.02
C ASP A 45 -6.96 -10.34 -6.61
N CYS A 46 -6.40 -9.15 -6.38
CA CYS A 46 -6.01 -8.75 -5.03
C CYS A 46 -7.28 -8.71 -4.15
N PRO A 47 -7.38 -9.56 -3.11
CA PRO A 47 -8.63 -9.74 -2.39
C PRO A 47 -8.87 -8.65 -1.33
N TRP A 48 -8.15 -7.52 -1.41
CA TRP A 48 -8.10 -6.49 -0.38
C TRP A 48 -8.51 -5.13 -0.94
N PRO A 49 -9.06 -4.23 -0.09
CA PRO A 49 -9.61 -2.95 -0.52
C PRO A 49 -8.55 -1.92 -0.96
N ALA A 50 -7.26 -2.26 -0.92
CA ALA A 50 -6.24 -1.41 -1.53
C ALA A 50 -6.44 -1.49 -3.04
N GLY A 51 -7.01 -0.44 -3.64
CA GLY A 51 -7.14 -0.34 -5.08
C GLY A 51 -5.79 -0.09 -5.76
N PRO A 52 -5.73 -0.15 -7.09
CA PRO A 52 -4.53 0.23 -7.85
C PRO A 52 -4.06 1.66 -7.54
N GLU A 53 -4.96 2.54 -7.09
CA GLU A 53 -4.68 3.89 -6.62
C GLU A 53 -3.81 3.98 -5.35
N ASP A 54 -3.80 2.93 -4.53
CA ASP A 54 -3.01 2.82 -3.30
C ASP A 54 -1.82 1.83 -3.46
N HIS A 55 -1.43 1.55 -4.71
CA HIS A 55 -0.29 0.70 -5.02
C HIS A 55 0.72 1.40 -5.96
N ILE A 56 1.95 1.52 -5.49
CA ILE A 56 3.06 2.09 -6.23
C ILE A 56 3.99 0.95 -6.63
N LYS A 57 4.06 0.70 -7.95
CA LYS A 57 5.09 -0.19 -8.49
C LYS A 57 6.41 0.58 -8.50
N VAL A 58 7.36 0.14 -7.69
CA VAL A 58 8.68 0.77 -7.55
C VAL A 58 9.72 -0.26 -7.12
N ASP A 59 10.93 -0.16 -7.67
CA ASP A 59 12.10 -0.85 -7.13
C ASP A 59 12.89 0.05 -6.18
N LEU A 60 12.72 -0.16 -4.88
CA LEU A 60 13.43 0.62 -3.85
C LEU A 60 14.95 0.33 -3.78
N ALA A 61 15.44 -0.68 -4.51
CA ALA A 61 16.87 -0.92 -4.64
C ALA A 61 17.51 -0.03 -5.72
N ASP A 62 16.70 0.57 -6.59
CA ASP A 62 17.12 1.49 -7.64
C ASP A 62 16.75 2.92 -7.24
N GLN A 63 17.75 3.80 -7.16
CA GLN A 63 17.53 5.17 -6.69
C GLN A 63 16.84 6.05 -7.76
N GLU A 64 16.92 5.68 -9.03
CA GLU A 64 16.24 6.40 -10.12
C GLU A 64 14.73 6.10 -10.09
N ASP A 65 14.32 4.95 -9.55
CA ASP A 65 12.92 4.55 -9.34
C ASP A 65 12.21 5.37 -8.22
N VAL A 66 12.94 6.09 -7.38
CA VAL A 66 12.43 6.83 -6.20
C VAL A 66 12.41 8.36 -6.42
N GLY A 67 12.78 8.83 -7.62
CA GLY A 67 12.99 10.25 -7.98
C GLY A 67 11.83 10.94 -8.70
#